data_AF-A0A093QS66-F1
#
_entry.id   AF-A0A093QS66-F1
#
_cell.length_a   1.000
_cell.length_b   1.000
_cell.length_c   1.000
_cell.angle_alpha   90.00
_cell.angle_beta   90.00
_cell.angle_gamma   90.00
#
_symmetry.space_group_name_H-M   'P 1'
#
loop_
_entity.id
_entity.type
_entity.pdbx_description
1 polymer ?
#
loop_
_entity_poly.entity_id
_entity_poly.type
_entity_poly.pdbx_seq_one_letter_code
_entity_poly.pdbx_strand_id
1 'polypeptide(L)'
;CSGRVEVKHEEKWGTVCDGDWTIEDAEVVCKQLQCGSAVKALNRAPFGEGSGPTWLYRVDCRGDESALWNCSHTGWGSFSCPHYFDTGVICSALPLGLSPPTPQMHSINSSMFLVKMLNRTGFSGMRLTGGHTACSGHLKVKQEKTWATVCFSHIDFKTASVICNELECG
;
A
#
# COMPACT_ATOMS: atom_id res chain seq x y z
N CYS A 1 0.94 -0.43 7.68
CA CYS A 1 1.93 0.35 6.91
C CYS A 1 2.18 -0.38 5.61
N SER A 2 1.62 0.10 4.50
CA SER A 2 1.74 -0.55 3.19
C SER A 2 1.41 0.43 2.07
N GLY A 3 2.07 0.28 0.92
CA GLY A 3 1.86 1.15 -0.23
C GLY A 3 2.98 1.07 -1.25
N ARG A 4 2.83 1.82 -2.36
CA ARG A 4 3.87 2.04 -3.36
C ARG A 4 5.02 2.85 -2.73
N VAL A 5 6.25 2.52 -3.09
CA VAL A 5 7.42 3.23 -2.60
C VAL A 5 7.71 4.42 -3.51
N GLU A 6 7.72 5.61 -2.92
CA GLU A 6 8.10 6.86 -3.59
C GLU A 6 9.20 7.55 -2.77
N VAL A 7 10.19 8.10 -3.46
CA VAL A 7 11.32 8.82 -2.87
C VAL A 7 11.26 10.27 -3.30
N LYS A 8 11.64 11.19 -2.41
CA LYS A 8 11.79 12.61 -2.74
C LYS A 8 13.25 12.92 -3.00
N HIS A 9 13.58 13.34 -4.21
CA HIS A 9 14.92 13.76 -4.63
C HIS A 9 14.79 15.07 -5.41
N GLU A 10 15.68 16.04 -5.15
CA GLU A 10 15.63 17.38 -5.76
C GLU A 10 14.22 18.04 -5.71
N GLU A 11 13.59 18.00 -4.53
CA GLU A 11 12.23 18.53 -4.31
C GLU A 11 11.09 17.86 -5.10
N LYS A 12 11.35 16.75 -5.79
CA LYS A 12 10.36 16.02 -6.60
C LYS A 12 10.17 14.59 -6.11
N TRP A 13 8.91 14.18 -6.04
CA TRP A 13 8.55 12.78 -5.80
C TRP A 13 8.74 11.96 -7.07
N GLY A 14 9.22 10.74 -6.90
CA GLY A 14 9.39 9.76 -7.97
C GLY A 14 9.36 8.35 -7.43
N THR A 15 9.15 7.39 -8.32
CA THR A 15 8.90 5.98 -7.98
C THR A 15 10.18 5.17 -7.90
N VAL A 16 10.06 3.94 -7.39
CA VAL A 16 11.14 2.93 -7.33
C VAL A 16 10.73 1.73 -8.17
N CYS A 17 11.59 1.33 -9.11
CA CYS A 17 11.33 0.25 -10.06
C CYS A 17 11.77 -1.12 -9.53
N ASP A 18 11.07 -2.19 -9.94
CA ASP A 18 11.18 -3.55 -9.39
C ASP A 18 12.35 -4.42 -9.87
N GLY A 19 13.36 -3.80 -10.49
CA GLY A 19 14.53 -4.51 -11.01
C GLY A 19 15.36 -5.12 -9.91
N ASP A 20 14.98 -6.30 -9.44
CA ASP A 20 15.55 -7.04 -8.31
C ASP A 20 15.02 -6.60 -6.92
N TRP A 21 13.79 -6.09 -6.83
CA TRP A 21 13.19 -5.69 -5.54
C TRP A 21 12.98 -6.87 -4.59
N THR A 22 13.66 -6.83 -3.45
CA THR A 22 13.77 -7.92 -2.45
C THR A 22 13.11 -7.57 -1.11
N ILE A 23 13.04 -8.57 -0.22
CA ILE A 23 12.53 -8.36 1.14
C ILE A 23 13.50 -7.53 1.99
N GLU A 24 14.80 -7.59 1.69
CA GLU A 24 15.83 -6.78 2.31
C GLU A 24 15.65 -5.29 1.97
N ASP A 25 15.31 -4.97 0.73
CA ASP A 25 14.97 -3.59 0.33
C ASP A 25 13.72 -3.10 1.06
N ALA A 26 12.70 -3.95 1.13
CA ALA A 26 11.48 -3.66 1.86
C ALA A 26 11.74 -3.47 3.37
N GLU A 27 12.69 -4.21 3.96
CA GLU A 27 13.06 -4.10 5.37
C GLU A 27 13.63 -2.71 5.67
N VAL A 28 14.51 -2.20 4.79
CA VAL A 28 15.05 -0.83 4.91
C VAL A 28 13.93 0.19 4.83
N VAL A 29 12.99 0.08 3.88
CA VAL A 29 11.83 0.99 3.79
C VAL A 29 10.99 0.95 5.07
N CYS A 30 10.65 -0.25 5.55
CA CYS A 30 9.81 -0.43 6.74
C CYS A 30 10.48 0.12 8.00
N LYS A 31 11.79 -0.09 8.17
CA LYS A 31 12.59 0.50 9.26
C LYS A 31 12.68 2.02 9.15
N GLN A 32 12.99 2.53 7.96
CA GLN A 32 13.13 3.96 7.69
C GLN A 32 11.83 4.72 7.99
N LEU A 33 10.68 4.13 7.64
CA LEU A 33 9.35 4.68 7.93
C LEU A 33 8.86 4.39 9.36
N GLN A 34 9.66 3.70 10.18
CA GLN A 34 9.28 3.31 11.55
C GLN A 34 7.96 2.53 11.57
N CYS A 35 7.85 1.56 10.66
CA CYS A 35 6.64 0.78 10.43
C CYS A 35 6.81 -0.70 10.81
N GLY A 36 7.86 -1.02 11.58
CA GLY A 36 8.22 -2.39 11.96
C GLY A 36 9.10 -3.07 10.90
N SER A 37 9.03 -4.39 10.82
CA SER A 37 9.75 -5.18 9.82
C SER A 37 8.93 -5.40 8.55
N ALA A 38 9.60 -5.72 7.46
CA ALA A 38 8.98 -6.09 6.20
C ALA A 38 8.30 -7.46 6.30
N VAL A 39 7.09 -7.51 5.74
CA VAL A 39 6.29 -8.73 5.59
C VAL A 39 6.28 -9.17 4.14
N LYS A 40 6.19 -8.22 3.19
CA LYS A 40 6.25 -8.49 1.75
C LYS A 40 6.95 -7.36 1.00
N ALA A 41 7.80 -7.76 0.05
CA ALA A 41 8.23 -6.95 -1.07
C ALA A 41 7.30 -7.25 -2.25
N LEU A 42 6.73 -6.22 -2.86
CA LEU A 42 5.76 -6.36 -3.94
C LEU A 42 6.28 -5.65 -5.19
N ASN A 43 6.06 -6.28 -6.33
CA ASN A 43 6.52 -5.84 -7.64
C ASN A 43 5.33 -5.58 -8.57
N ARG A 44 5.63 -4.99 -9.73
CA ARG A 44 4.66 -4.72 -10.80
C ARG A 44 3.40 -3.93 -10.41
N ALA A 45 3.59 -2.76 -9.80
CA ALA A 45 2.55 -1.81 -9.46
C ALA A 45 1.35 -2.40 -8.66
N PRO A 46 1.62 -3.10 -7.54
CA PRO A 46 0.59 -3.80 -6.75
C PRO A 46 -0.43 -2.83 -6.13
N PHE A 47 -0.05 -1.56 -5.97
CA PHE A 47 -0.86 -0.46 -5.44
C PHE A 47 -1.24 0.56 -6.52
N GLY A 48 -1.18 0.13 -7.79
CA GLY A 48 -1.33 1.00 -8.96
C GLY A 48 -0.03 1.67 -9.37
N GLU A 49 -0.01 2.12 -10.62
CA GLU A 49 1.11 2.82 -11.23
C GLU A 49 1.26 4.22 -10.62
N GLY A 50 2.50 4.64 -10.44
CA GLY A 50 2.85 6.02 -10.12
C GLY A 50 2.91 6.89 -11.37
N SER A 51 3.52 8.06 -11.22
CA SER A 51 3.73 8.99 -12.31
C SER A 51 4.99 9.82 -12.04
N GLY A 52 5.57 10.38 -13.11
CA GLY A 52 6.75 11.23 -13.00
C GLY A 52 8.06 10.46 -13.12
N PRO A 53 9.14 10.91 -12.47
CA PRO A 53 10.44 10.26 -12.59
C PRO A 53 10.47 8.93 -11.83
N THR A 54 11.23 7.96 -12.34
CA THR A 54 11.72 6.83 -11.56
C THR A 54 13.05 7.24 -10.93
N TRP A 55 13.13 7.30 -9.60
CA TRP A 55 14.36 7.73 -8.94
C TRP A 55 15.37 6.61 -8.75
N LEU A 56 14.91 5.42 -8.39
CA LEU A 56 15.75 4.29 -8.05
C LEU A 56 15.38 3.07 -8.90
N TYR A 57 16.42 2.36 -9.32
CA TYR A 57 16.37 1.11 -10.07
C TYR A 57 17.52 0.21 -9.59
N ARG A 58 17.31 -1.11 -9.56
CA ARG A 58 18.26 -2.10 -9.03
C ARG A 58 18.82 -1.69 -7.68
N VAL A 59 17.89 -1.45 -6.75
CA VAL A 59 18.23 -1.27 -5.36
C VAL A 59 18.65 -2.64 -4.82
N ASP A 60 19.78 -2.68 -4.13
CA ASP A 60 20.35 -3.88 -3.52
C ASP A 60 20.78 -3.51 -2.10
N CYS A 61 19.86 -3.70 -1.16
CA CYS A 61 20.05 -3.49 0.27
C CYS A 61 20.51 -4.78 0.98
N ARG A 62 21.27 -4.61 2.06
CA ARG A 62 21.58 -5.67 3.03
C ARG A 62 20.48 -5.83 4.08
N GLY A 63 19.65 -4.80 4.27
CA GLY A 63 18.56 -4.77 5.24
C GLY A 63 18.89 -4.02 6.54
N ASP A 64 20.12 -3.53 6.70
CA ASP A 64 20.60 -2.77 7.86
C ASP A 64 20.91 -1.30 7.55
N GLU A 65 20.72 -0.88 6.30
CA GLU A 65 20.85 0.51 5.90
C GLU A 65 19.81 1.40 6.61
N SER A 66 20.19 2.65 6.88
CA SER A 66 19.32 3.62 7.55
C SER A 66 18.24 4.21 6.63
N ALA A 67 18.46 4.17 5.31
CA ALA A 67 17.54 4.67 4.32
C ALA A 67 17.73 3.96 2.98
N LEU A 68 16.66 3.88 2.17
CA LEU A 68 16.65 3.18 0.90
C LEU A 68 17.71 3.69 -0.09
N TRP A 69 17.97 4.99 -0.09
CA TRP A 69 18.98 5.63 -0.94
C TRP A 69 20.42 5.46 -0.45
N ASN A 70 20.63 4.80 0.69
CA ASN A 70 21.97 4.42 1.15
C ASN A 70 22.37 3.01 0.67
N CYS A 71 21.42 2.25 0.11
CA CYS A 71 21.70 0.95 -0.50
C CYS A 71 22.46 1.12 -1.82
N SER A 72 23.01 0.04 -2.35
CA SER A 72 23.58 0.06 -3.70
C SER A 72 22.46 0.28 -4.72
N HIS A 73 22.63 1.18 -5.69
CA HIS A 73 21.67 1.40 -6.76
C HIS A 73 22.34 2.00 -8.02
N THR A 74 21.67 1.98 -9.17
CA THR A 74 22.24 2.43 -10.47
C THR A 74 22.41 3.95 -10.62
N GLY A 75 22.33 4.72 -9.54
CA GLY A 75 22.28 6.18 -9.56
C GLY A 75 20.86 6.76 -9.69
N TRP A 76 20.73 8.06 -9.37
CA TRP A 76 19.45 8.77 -9.35
C TRP A 76 18.92 9.07 -10.75
N GLY A 77 17.72 8.61 -11.07
CA GLY A 77 17.05 8.94 -12.34
C GLY A 77 17.81 8.49 -13.59
N SER A 78 18.77 7.57 -13.45
CA SER A 78 19.63 7.12 -14.55
C SER A 78 18.91 6.20 -15.54
N PHE A 79 17.78 5.62 -15.13
CA PHE A 79 17.00 4.69 -15.92
C PHE A 79 15.52 5.05 -15.89
N SER A 80 14.90 5.11 -17.08
CA SER A 80 13.46 5.28 -17.22
C SER A 80 12.80 3.91 -17.16
N CYS A 81 12.11 3.63 -16.07
CA CYS A 81 11.37 2.39 -15.88
C CYS A 81 9.87 2.65 -16.11
N PRO A 82 9.16 1.81 -16.89
CA PRO A 82 7.71 1.91 -16.99
C PRO A 82 7.05 1.76 -15.61
N HIS A 83 6.07 2.62 -15.29
CA HIS A 83 5.40 2.60 -13.98
C HIS A 83 4.64 1.30 -13.68
N TYR A 84 4.36 0.48 -14.69
CA TYR A 84 3.90 -0.90 -14.49
C TYR A 84 4.85 -1.72 -13.60
N PHE A 85 6.13 -1.35 -13.50
CA PHE A 85 7.14 -2.00 -12.66
C PHE A 85 7.39 -1.28 -11.33
N ASP A 86 6.53 -0.35 -10.92
CA ASP A 86 6.67 0.32 -9.63
C ASP A 86 6.54 -0.67 -8.46
N THR A 87 7.35 -0.48 -7.44
CA THR A 87 7.45 -1.37 -6.29
C THR A 87 6.54 -0.95 -5.15
N GLY A 88 6.22 -1.90 -4.26
CA GLY A 88 5.49 -1.65 -3.04
C GLY A 88 6.00 -2.49 -1.88
N VAL A 89 5.59 -2.11 -0.67
CA VAL A 89 5.92 -2.84 0.56
C VAL A 89 4.68 -3.09 1.40
N ILE A 90 4.73 -4.17 2.18
CA ILE A 90 3.86 -4.40 3.33
C ILE A 90 4.76 -4.58 4.55
N CYS A 91 4.57 -3.74 5.56
CA CYS A 91 5.28 -3.83 6.84
C CYS A 91 4.36 -4.38 7.94
N SER A 92 4.95 -4.91 9.01
CA SER A 92 4.23 -5.51 10.13
C SER A 92 3.34 -4.54 10.90
N ALA A 93 3.56 -3.22 10.74
CA ALA A 93 3.08 -2.16 11.60
C ALA A 93 3.64 -2.29 13.03
N LEU A 94 4.10 -1.18 13.61
CA LEU A 94 4.47 -1.21 15.03
C LEU A 94 3.21 -1.46 15.88
N PRO A 95 3.30 -2.26 16.96
CA PRO A 95 2.34 -2.19 18.04
C PRO A 95 2.26 -0.72 18.51
N LEU A 96 1.04 -0.22 18.75
CA LEU A 96 0.69 1.18 19.01
C LEU A 96 1.32 1.82 20.28
N GLY A 97 2.49 1.38 20.75
CA GLY A 97 3.07 1.74 22.04
C GLY A 97 4.42 2.47 22.02
N LEU A 98 5.03 2.80 20.86
CA LEU A 98 6.40 3.36 20.83
C LEU A 98 6.62 4.61 19.92
N SER A 99 5.58 5.26 19.41
CA SER A 99 5.79 6.51 18.63
C SER A 99 5.87 7.76 19.54
N PRO A 100 6.88 8.64 19.40
CA PRO A 100 6.82 10.00 19.98
C PRO A 100 5.65 10.79 19.37
N PRO A 101 5.08 11.79 20.09
CA PRO A 101 3.89 12.50 19.65
C PRO A 101 4.19 13.41 18.46
N THR A 102 3.81 12.98 17.25
CA THR A 102 3.68 13.89 16.09
C THR A 102 2.35 14.65 16.14
N PRO A 103 2.29 15.90 15.62
CA PRO A 103 1.06 16.68 15.56
C PRO A 103 0.00 15.94 14.74
N GLN A 104 -1.20 15.86 15.31
CA GLN A 104 -2.33 15.13 14.76
C GLN A 104 -2.75 15.69 13.39
N MET A 105 -2.55 14.93 12.32
CA MET A 105 -3.54 14.94 11.24
C MET A 105 -4.75 14.16 11.77
N HIS A 106 -5.88 14.84 11.90
CA HIS A 106 -7.16 14.20 12.19
C HIS A 106 -7.49 13.17 11.10
N SER A 107 -7.04 11.93 11.33
CA SER A 107 -7.48 10.74 10.61
C SER A 107 -8.87 10.43 11.12
N ILE A 108 -9.88 10.69 10.29
CA ILE A 108 -11.21 10.13 10.52
C ILE A 108 -11.01 8.61 10.39
N ASN A 109 -11.01 7.88 11.50
CA ASN A 109 -10.83 6.43 11.50
C ASN A 109 -11.84 5.78 10.53
N SER A 110 -11.39 5.31 9.37
CA SER A 110 -12.22 4.64 8.34
C SER A 110 -12.88 3.36 8.87
N SER A 111 -12.35 2.75 9.94
CA SER A 111 -13.02 1.67 10.67
C SER A 111 -14.42 2.05 11.19
N MET A 112 -14.69 3.33 11.48
CA MET A 112 -16.04 3.76 11.85
C MET A 112 -16.99 3.83 10.65
N PHE A 113 -16.48 3.94 9.42
CA PHE A 113 -17.31 4.11 8.23
C PHE A 113 -17.97 2.78 7.83
N LEU A 114 -17.21 1.68 7.80
CA LEU A 114 -17.80 0.35 7.54
C LEU A 114 -18.66 -0.15 8.69
N VAL A 115 -18.25 0.04 9.95
CA VAL A 115 -19.11 -0.34 11.08
C VAL A 115 -20.42 0.44 11.02
N LYS A 116 -20.42 1.73 10.66
CA LYS A 116 -21.65 2.48 10.39
C LYS A 116 -22.43 1.99 9.17
N MET A 117 -21.76 1.48 8.12
CA MET A 117 -22.43 0.95 6.92
C MET A 117 -23.02 -0.46 7.12
N LEU A 118 -22.31 -1.35 7.82
CA LEU A 118 -22.79 -2.69 8.19
C LEU A 118 -23.88 -2.61 9.27
N ASN A 119 -23.79 -1.62 10.17
CA ASN A 119 -24.79 -1.37 11.20
C ASN A 119 -25.93 -0.43 10.74
N ARG A 120 -25.94 -0.03 9.45
CA ARG A 120 -27.08 0.66 8.83
C ARG A 120 -28.12 -0.40 8.45
N THR A 121 -29.34 -0.20 8.93
CA THR A 121 -30.52 -0.96 8.49
C THR A 121 -30.59 -0.93 6.96
N GLY A 122 -30.42 -2.10 6.30
CA GLY A 122 -30.52 -2.23 4.85
C GLY A 122 -29.29 -2.82 4.13
N PHE A 123 -28.16 -3.07 4.81
CA PHE A 123 -27.04 -3.82 4.21
C PHE A 123 -27.43 -5.29 4.01
N SER A 124 -27.25 -5.81 2.80
CA SER A 124 -27.70 -7.16 2.42
C SER A 124 -26.62 -8.02 1.76
N GLY A 125 -25.39 -7.51 1.59
CA GLY A 125 -24.27 -8.28 1.04
C GLY A 125 -23.22 -7.43 0.30
N MET A 126 -22.07 -8.03 0.02
CA MET A 126 -20.96 -7.42 -0.73
C MET A 126 -20.38 -8.40 -1.75
N ARG A 127 -19.71 -7.89 -2.79
CA ARG A 127 -18.97 -8.70 -3.79
C ARG A 127 -17.87 -7.89 -4.47
N LEU A 128 -16.88 -8.58 -5.02
CA LEU A 128 -15.87 -8.02 -5.93
C LEU A 128 -16.29 -8.26 -7.39
N THR A 129 -16.01 -7.30 -8.26
CA THR A 129 -16.38 -7.36 -9.68
C THR A 129 -15.26 -6.86 -10.59
N GLY A 130 -15.09 -7.48 -11.76
CA GLY A 130 -14.15 -7.02 -12.78
C GLY A 130 -12.66 -7.27 -12.49
N GLY A 131 -12.33 -8.08 -11.48
CA GLY A 131 -10.95 -8.53 -11.27
C GLY A 131 -10.64 -9.86 -11.96
N HIS A 132 -9.35 -10.22 -11.97
CA HIS A 132 -8.84 -11.46 -12.56
C HIS A 132 -9.18 -12.72 -11.76
N THR A 133 -9.63 -12.57 -10.51
CA THR A 133 -10.02 -13.66 -9.62
C THR A 133 -11.31 -13.33 -8.89
N ALA A 134 -11.93 -14.31 -8.22
CA ALA A 134 -13.08 -14.06 -7.34
C ALA A 134 -12.75 -13.12 -6.16
N CYS A 135 -11.46 -13.01 -5.81
CA CYS A 135 -10.93 -12.24 -4.68
C CYS A 135 -10.28 -10.92 -5.10
N SER A 136 -10.49 -10.46 -6.33
CA SER A 136 -9.98 -9.18 -6.80
C SER A 136 -11.01 -8.42 -7.60
N GLY A 137 -10.93 -7.09 -7.58
CA GLY A 137 -11.79 -6.20 -8.37
C GLY A 137 -12.40 -5.07 -7.56
N HIS A 138 -13.41 -4.43 -8.15
CA HIS A 138 -14.13 -3.33 -7.53
C HIS A 138 -15.14 -3.82 -6.50
N LEU A 139 -15.06 -3.27 -5.28
CA LEU A 139 -16.03 -3.52 -4.22
C LEU A 139 -17.41 -2.97 -4.58
N LYS A 140 -18.39 -3.86 -4.57
CA LYS A 140 -19.80 -3.55 -4.69
C LYS A 140 -20.51 -3.93 -3.39
N VAL A 141 -21.34 -3.03 -2.88
CA VAL A 141 -22.18 -3.27 -1.70
C VAL A 141 -23.65 -3.23 -2.10
N LYS A 142 -24.48 -4.07 -1.48
CA LYS A 142 -25.91 -4.14 -1.73
C LYS A 142 -26.67 -3.48 -0.58
N GLN A 143 -27.47 -2.46 -0.92
CA GLN A 143 -28.35 -1.78 0.02
C GLN A 143 -29.80 -1.88 -0.48
N GLU A 144 -30.69 -2.46 0.33
CA GLU A 144 -32.15 -2.59 0.16
C GLU A 144 -32.68 -3.27 -1.14
N LYS A 145 -31.84 -3.43 -2.17
CA LYS A 145 -31.93 -4.23 -3.41
C LYS A 145 -30.94 -3.76 -4.49
N THR A 146 -30.32 -2.60 -4.31
CA THR A 146 -29.46 -1.96 -5.31
C THR A 146 -27.98 -2.21 -5.02
N TRP A 147 -27.20 -2.45 -6.06
CA TRP A 147 -25.74 -2.56 -5.96
C TRP A 147 -25.08 -1.20 -6.22
N ALA A 148 -24.28 -0.73 -5.27
CA ALA A 148 -23.50 0.49 -5.39
C ALA A 148 -21.99 0.19 -5.41
N THR A 149 -21.23 1.02 -6.12
CA THR A 149 -19.75 0.99 -6.07
C THR A 149 -19.28 1.79 -4.87
N VAL A 150 -18.29 1.27 -4.14
CA VAL A 150 -17.63 2.01 -3.07
C VAL A 150 -16.42 2.75 -3.65
N CYS A 151 -16.28 4.04 -3.32
CA CYS A 151 -15.15 4.85 -3.77
C CYS A 151 -13.84 4.39 -3.12
N PHE A 152 -12.77 4.29 -3.93
CA PHE A 152 -11.44 3.85 -3.50
C PHE A 152 -10.83 4.72 -2.39
N SER A 153 -11.09 6.04 -2.40
CA SER A 153 -10.56 6.99 -1.40
C SER A 153 -10.98 6.70 0.04
N HIS A 154 -11.96 5.82 0.25
CA HIS A 154 -12.49 5.46 1.57
C HIS A 154 -12.17 4.01 1.99
N ILE A 155 -11.43 3.25 1.16
CA ILE A 155 -11.05 1.87 1.45
C ILE A 155 -9.57 1.85 1.82
N ASP A 156 -9.30 1.78 3.12
CA ASP A 156 -7.94 1.52 3.63
C ASP A 156 -7.64 0.02 3.70
N PHE A 157 -6.39 -0.36 3.97
CA PHE A 157 -6.00 -1.78 4.04
C PHE A 157 -6.67 -2.56 5.17
N LYS A 158 -7.01 -1.88 6.28
CA LYS A 158 -7.76 -2.52 7.37
C LYS A 158 -9.15 -2.90 6.91
N THR A 159 -9.80 -1.99 6.18
CA THR A 159 -11.08 -2.22 5.52
C THR A 159 -11.00 -3.32 4.48
N ALA A 160 -9.98 -3.29 3.62
CA ALA A 160 -9.76 -4.32 2.61
C ALA A 160 -9.59 -5.71 3.24
N SER A 161 -8.84 -5.82 4.33
CA SER A 161 -8.66 -7.09 5.05
C SER A 161 -9.96 -7.62 5.66
N VAL A 162 -10.82 -6.75 6.20
CA VAL A 162 -12.15 -7.18 6.67
C VAL A 162 -13.01 -7.69 5.51
N ILE A 163 -13.00 -6.99 4.38
CA ILE A 163 -13.74 -7.39 3.18
C ILE A 163 -13.24 -8.73 2.65
N CYS A 164 -11.92 -8.93 2.56
CA CYS A 164 -11.36 -10.18 2.07
C CYS A 164 -11.69 -11.35 3.00
N ASN A 165 -11.63 -11.16 4.32
CA ASN A 165 -12.03 -12.21 5.27
C ASN A 165 -13.52 -12.56 5.15
N GLU A 166 -14.40 -11.58 5.03
CA GLU A 166 -15.85 -11.81 4.88
C GLU A 166 -16.20 -12.49 3.53
N LEU A 167 -15.39 -12.25 2.50
CA LEU A 167 -15.51 -12.91 1.20
C LEU A 167 -14.75 -14.24 1.10
N GLU A 168 -14.21 -14.74 2.22
CA GLU A 168 -13.44 -15.99 2.29
C GLU A 168 -12.19 -15.99 1.37
N CYS A 169 -11.58 -14.82 1.21
CA CYS A 169 -10.42 -14.58 0.35
C CYS A 169 -9.07 -14.51 1.10
N GLY A 170 -9.09 -14.56 2.44
CA GLY A 170 -7.90 -14.45 3.30
C GLY A 170 -7.28 -13.05 3.32
#